data_AF-A0A177MZT8-F1
#
_entry.id   AF-A0A177MZT8-F1
#
_cell.length_a   1.000
_cell.length_b   1.000
_cell.length_c   1.000
_cell.angle_alpha   90.00
_cell.angle_beta   90.00
_cell.angle_gamma   90.00
#
_symmetry.space_group_name_H-M   'P 1'
#
loop_
_entity.id
_entity.type
_entity.pdbx_description
1 polymer ?
#
loop_
_entity_poly.entity_id
_entity_poly.type
_entity_poly.pdbx_seq_one_letter_code
_entity_poly.pdbx_strand_id
1 'polypeptide(L)'
;MSGRLVWAALLLCGLAMLSLLAGFLAMQAGLALLTGLLYLIGAKILLVALGLWGGLGLFGLITEVSRDLRAFCSETAAALRRVAALELARRAAATRRALEFKQLQYRAAMRRRRILAADDRKQLRELSAAVESELLAGKALLPAKRFKTLRRELKHCLRSGDVAGILAVREQV
;
A
#
# COMPACT_ATOMS: atom_id res chain seq x y z
N MET A 1 31.80 27.38 -21.92
CA MET A 1 32.66 26.68 -22.92
C MET A 1 31.87 26.04 -24.07
N SER A 2 30.57 25.78 -23.92
CA SER A 2 29.69 25.22 -24.96
C SER A 2 29.61 26.04 -26.26
N GLY A 3 29.58 27.38 -26.16
CA GLY A 3 29.46 28.24 -27.35
C GLY A 3 30.57 28.06 -28.38
N ARG A 4 31.84 27.90 -27.96
CA ARG A 4 32.97 27.71 -28.87
C ARG A 4 32.91 26.37 -29.62
N LEU A 5 32.41 25.33 -28.97
CA LEU A 5 32.27 24.00 -29.57
C LEU A 5 31.12 23.94 -30.57
N VAL A 6 30.01 24.63 -30.28
CA VAL A 6 28.89 24.77 -31.21
C VAL A 6 29.33 25.53 -32.47
N TRP A 7 30.07 26.63 -32.31
CA TRP A 7 30.64 27.37 -33.45
C TRP A 7 31.63 26.52 -34.26
N ALA A 8 32.50 25.74 -33.60
CA ALA A 8 33.41 24.84 -34.29
C ALA A 8 32.66 23.76 -35.10
N ALA A 9 31.60 23.19 -34.53
CA ALA A 9 30.78 22.19 -35.22
C ALA A 9 30.01 22.78 -36.41
N LEU A 10 29.49 24.00 -36.29
CA LEU A 10 28.85 24.73 -37.39
C LEU A 10 29.83 25.04 -38.52
N LEU A 11 31.06 25.47 -38.19
CA LEU A 11 32.11 25.70 -39.16
C LEU A 11 32.52 24.41 -39.89
N LEU A 12 32.62 23.29 -39.17
CA LEU A 12 32.89 21.97 -39.75
C LEU A 12 31.77 21.52 -40.71
N CYS A 13 30.50 21.73 -40.35
CA CYS A 13 29.37 21.44 -41.24
C CYS A 13 29.36 22.34 -42.48
N GLY A 14 29.69 23.63 -42.32
CA GLY A 14 29.84 24.56 -43.45
C GLY A 14 30.98 24.15 -44.40
N LEU A 15 32.12 23.75 -43.85
CA LEU A 15 33.26 23.25 -44.61
C LEU A 15 32.90 21.96 -45.38
N ALA A 16 32.16 21.05 -44.74
CA ALA A 16 31.67 19.83 -45.39
C ALA A 16 30.74 20.16 -46.56
N MET A 17 29.77 21.07 -46.38
CA MET A 17 28.90 21.53 -47.47
C MET A 17 29.68 22.13 -48.64
N LEU A 18 30.67 22.99 -48.37
CA LEU A 18 31.51 23.58 -49.42
C LEU A 18 32.31 22.53 -50.18
N SER A 19 32.86 21.53 -49.49
CA SER A 19 33.60 20.43 -50.12
C SER A 19 32.71 19.56 -51.02
N LEU A 20 31.46 19.32 -50.61
CA LEU A 20 30.47 18.59 -51.41
C LEU A 20 30.01 19.40 -52.63
N LEU A 21 29.82 20.72 -52.47
CA LEU A 21 29.46 21.62 -53.56
C LEU A 21 30.59 21.68 -54.61
N ALA A 22 31.84 21.79 -54.15
CA ALA A 22 33.02 21.74 -55.00
C ALA A 22 33.15 20.38 -55.73
N GLY A 23 32.85 19.28 -55.04
CA GLY A 23 32.77 17.94 -55.63
C GLY A 23 31.70 17.85 -56.72
N PHE A 24 30.53 18.47 -56.52
CA PHE A 24 29.46 18.50 -57.52
C PHE A 24 29.84 19.33 -58.76
N LEU A 25 30.47 20.50 -58.57
CA LEU A 25 31.00 21.34 -59.66
C LEU A 25 32.08 20.60 -60.47
N ALA A 26 32.99 19.89 -59.80
CA ALA A 26 34.02 19.07 -60.46
C ALA A 26 33.42 17.90 -61.26
N MET A 27 32.25 17.39 -60.84
CA MET A 27 31.53 16.32 -61.55
C MET A 27 30.92 16.83 -62.84
N GLN A 28 30.33 18.03 -62.82
CA GLN A 28 29.84 18.69 -64.03
C GLN A 28 30.96 19.02 -65.02
N ALA A 29 32.18 19.28 -64.52
CA ALA A 29 33.37 19.50 -65.33
C ALA A 29 34.05 18.21 -65.86
N GLY A 30 33.54 17.02 -65.53
CA GLY A 30 34.05 15.74 -66.03
C GLY A 30 35.31 15.21 -65.32
N LEU A 31 35.73 15.81 -64.19
CA LEU A 31 36.94 15.44 -63.45
C LEU A 31 36.67 14.33 -62.41
N ALA A 32 36.42 13.12 -62.88
CA ALA A 32 35.96 11.99 -62.05
C ALA A 32 36.87 11.60 -60.87
N LEU A 33 38.19 11.83 -60.95
CA LEU A 33 39.10 11.53 -59.83
C LEU A 33 39.01 12.58 -58.70
N LEU A 34 38.80 13.84 -59.07
CA LEU A 34 38.75 14.97 -58.13
C LEU A 34 37.44 14.93 -57.33
N THR A 35 36.35 14.52 -57.97
CA THR A 35 35.04 14.37 -57.33
C THR A 35 35.08 13.33 -56.22
N GLY A 36 35.66 12.15 -56.50
CA GLY A 36 35.77 11.07 -55.52
C GLY A 36 36.54 11.50 -54.26
N LEU A 37 37.65 12.21 -54.43
CA LEU A 37 38.45 12.75 -53.33
C LEU A 37 37.66 13.79 -52.50
N LEU A 38 36.98 14.73 -53.15
CA LEU A 38 36.19 15.76 -52.47
C LEU A 38 35.00 15.19 -51.70
N TYR A 39 34.28 14.23 -52.28
CA TYR A 39 33.19 13.53 -51.58
C TYR A 39 33.71 12.72 -50.39
N LEU A 40 34.85 12.05 -50.51
CA LEU A 40 35.44 11.27 -49.42
C LEU A 40 35.87 12.17 -48.25
N ILE A 41 36.48 13.31 -48.54
CA ILE A 41 36.88 14.31 -47.54
C ILE A 41 35.63 14.89 -46.86
N GLY A 42 34.62 15.30 -47.64
CA GLY A 42 33.36 15.81 -47.12
C GLY A 42 32.64 14.80 -46.21
N ALA A 43 32.59 13.53 -46.60
CA ALA A 43 31.98 12.46 -45.81
C ALA A 43 32.71 12.23 -44.47
N LYS A 44 34.05 12.25 -44.46
CA LYS A 44 34.84 12.14 -43.21
C LYS A 44 34.60 13.33 -42.28
N ILE A 45 34.53 14.54 -42.83
CA ILE A 45 34.26 15.75 -42.04
C ILE A 45 32.85 15.67 -41.42
N LEU A 46 31.86 15.20 -42.19
CA LEU A 46 30.49 15.02 -41.70
C LEU A 46 30.41 13.99 -40.55
N LEU A 47 31.15 12.88 -40.66
CA LEU A 47 31.23 11.86 -39.61
C LEU A 47 31.85 12.42 -38.32
N VAL A 48 32.92 13.20 -38.43
CA VAL A 48 33.55 13.85 -37.27
C VAL A 48 32.59 14.85 -36.62
N ALA A 49 31.89 15.66 -37.43
CA ALA A 49 30.90 16.60 -36.92
C ALA A 49 29.76 15.87 -36.18
N LEU A 50 29.24 14.78 -36.75
CA LEU A 50 28.20 13.96 -36.12
C LEU A 50 28.67 13.37 -34.78
N GLY A 51 29.90 12.84 -34.73
CA GLY A 51 30.49 12.31 -33.50
C GLY A 51 30.64 13.38 -32.42
N LEU A 52 31.07 14.59 -32.78
CA LEU A 52 31.16 15.73 -31.86
C LEU A 52 29.81 16.13 -31.28
N TRP A 53 28.77 16.21 -32.12
CA TRP A 53 27.41 16.51 -31.69
C TRP A 53 26.84 15.45 -30.77
N GLY A 54 26.99 14.17 -31.12
CA GLY A 54 26.56 13.04 -30.30
C GLY A 54 27.27 13.04 -28.94
N GLY A 55 28.59 13.23 -28.93
CA GLY A 55 29.40 13.30 -27.72
C GLY A 55 29.00 14.47 -26.80
N LEU A 56 28.73 15.65 -27.36
CA LEU A 56 28.26 16.80 -26.58
C LEU A 56 26.90 16.56 -25.94
N GLY A 57 25.96 15.95 -26.67
CA GLY A 57 24.64 15.61 -26.15
C GLY A 57 24.73 14.61 -24.99
N LEU A 58 25.51 13.54 -25.16
CA LEU A 58 25.75 12.54 -24.12
C LEU A 58 26.43 13.15 -22.88
N PHE A 59 27.44 13.99 -23.08
CA PHE A 59 28.13 14.64 -21.96
C PHE A 59 27.22 15.60 -21.20
N GLY A 60 26.37 16.35 -21.92
CA GLY A 60 25.31 17.17 -21.33
C GLY A 60 24.42 16.36 -20.39
N LEU A 61 23.85 15.26 -20.89
CA LEU A 61 22.99 14.37 -20.09
C LEU A 61 23.70 13.82 -18.84
N ILE A 62 24.94 13.35 -18.99
CA ILE A 62 25.72 12.82 -17.86
C ILE A 62 25.98 13.92 -16.82
N THR A 63 26.33 15.12 -17.24
CA THR A 63 26.58 16.23 -16.31
C THR A 63 25.33 16.68 -15.57
N GLU A 64 24.17 16.67 -16.22
CA GLU A 64 22.90 17.07 -15.63
C GLU A 64 22.41 16.01 -14.62
N VAL A 65 22.45 14.73 -15.01
CA VAL A 65 22.13 13.61 -14.12
C VAL A 65 23.07 13.58 -12.91
N SER A 66 24.38 13.77 -13.13
CA SER A 66 25.33 13.78 -12.01
C SER A 66 25.17 14.99 -11.09
N ARG A 67 24.74 16.15 -11.61
CA ARG A 67 24.40 17.32 -10.81
C ARG A 67 23.17 17.06 -9.94
N ASP A 68 22.14 16.47 -10.50
CA ASP A 68 20.92 16.11 -9.77
C ASP A 68 21.18 15.03 -8.73
N LEU A 69 21.98 14.02 -9.05
CA LEU A 69 22.42 13.02 -8.07
C LEU A 69 23.23 13.66 -6.94
N ARG A 70 24.12 14.60 -7.24
CA ARG A 70 24.89 15.33 -6.22
C ARG A 70 23.98 16.21 -5.36
N ALA A 71 22.99 16.87 -5.96
CA ALA A 71 21.99 17.64 -5.22
C ALA A 71 21.12 16.73 -4.32
N PHE A 72 20.73 15.56 -4.82
CA PHE A 72 19.99 14.55 -4.07
C PHE A 72 20.83 13.88 -2.96
N CYS A 73 22.14 13.80 -3.14
CA CYS A 73 23.08 13.34 -2.10
C CYS A 73 23.62 14.47 -1.21
N SER A 74 23.24 15.73 -1.46
CA SER A 74 23.67 16.84 -0.63
C SER A 74 23.09 16.72 0.78
N GLU A 75 23.81 17.25 1.78
CA GLU A 75 23.49 17.11 3.20
C GLU A 75 22.07 17.56 3.55
N THR A 76 21.50 18.50 2.78
CA THR A 76 20.11 18.97 2.94
C THR A 76 19.08 17.88 2.67
N ALA A 77 19.30 17.06 1.63
CA ALA A 77 18.45 15.91 1.33
C ALA A 77 18.64 14.77 2.34
N ALA A 78 19.85 14.60 2.88
CA ALA A 78 20.11 13.64 3.96
C ALA A 78 19.37 14.02 5.25
N ALA A 79 19.33 15.32 5.59
CA ALA A 79 18.57 15.84 6.72
C ALA A 79 17.06 15.60 6.54
N LEU A 80 16.51 15.90 5.36
CA LEU A 80 15.11 15.65 5.04
C LEU A 80 14.74 14.17 5.15
N ARG A 81 15.61 13.25 4.70
CA ARG A 81 15.40 11.80 4.86
C ARG A 81 15.39 11.36 6.32
N ARG A 82 16.26 11.93 7.16
CA ARG A 82 16.26 11.65 8.59
C ARG A 82 14.97 12.12 9.26
N VAL A 83 14.49 13.31 8.91
CA VAL A 83 13.21 13.82 9.41
C VAL A 83 12.05 12.95 8.95
N ALA A 84 12.01 12.58 7.66
CA ALA A 84 10.97 11.71 7.12
C ALA A 84 10.98 10.31 7.79
N ALA A 85 12.16 9.74 8.04
CA ALA A 85 12.31 8.47 8.73
C ALA A 85 11.83 8.57 10.19
N LEU A 86 12.14 9.65 10.89
CA LEU A 86 11.66 9.92 12.25
C LEU A 86 10.14 10.08 12.29
N GLU A 87 9.55 10.80 11.35
CA GLU A 87 8.10 10.93 11.23
C GLU A 87 7.43 9.59 10.97
N LEU A 88 7.99 8.77 10.07
CA LEU A 88 7.46 7.45 9.76
C LEU A 88 7.53 6.54 11.00
N ALA A 89 8.64 6.55 11.72
CA ALA A 89 8.80 5.81 12.97
C ALA A 89 7.79 6.26 14.02
N ARG A 90 7.57 7.58 14.16
CA ARG A 90 6.58 8.14 15.09
C ARG A 90 5.16 7.71 14.74
N ARG A 91 4.79 7.76 13.45
CA ARG A 91 3.47 7.30 12.97
C ARG A 91 3.30 5.80 13.21
N ALA A 92 4.31 4.99 12.92
CA ALA A 92 4.28 3.55 13.15
C ALA A 92 4.16 3.19 14.65
N ALA A 93 4.82 3.95 15.53
CA ALA A 93 4.67 3.75 16.98
C ALA A 93 3.26 4.12 17.46
N ALA A 94 2.68 5.21 16.95
CA ALA A 94 1.32 5.62 17.30
C ALA A 94 0.28 4.60 16.84
N THR A 95 0.41 4.06 15.61
CA THR A 95 -0.52 3.03 15.11
C THR A 95 -0.41 1.74 15.90
N ARG A 96 0.80 1.30 16.26
CA ARG A 96 1.00 0.13 17.14
C ARG A 96 0.31 0.30 18.49
N ARG A 97 0.53 1.44 19.16
CA ARG A 97 -0.13 1.74 20.46
C ARG A 97 -1.66 1.74 20.34
N ALA A 98 -2.20 2.31 19.27
CA ALA A 98 -3.65 2.33 19.04
C ALA A 98 -4.21 0.91 18.81
N LEU A 99 -3.48 0.05 18.09
CA LEU A 99 -3.87 -1.35 17.88
C LEU A 99 -3.78 -2.16 19.17
N GLU A 100 -2.71 -2.01 19.95
CA GLU A 100 -2.55 -2.65 21.26
C GLU A 100 -3.71 -2.27 22.20
N PHE A 101 -4.07 -0.98 22.24
CA PHE A 101 -5.19 -0.51 23.04
C PHE A 101 -6.53 -1.14 22.61
N LYS A 102 -6.80 -1.20 21.30
CA LYS A 102 -7.99 -1.88 20.76
C LYS A 102 -8.01 -3.37 21.11
N GLN A 103 -6.87 -4.04 21.06
CA GLN A 103 -6.77 -5.45 21.44
C GLN A 103 -7.05 -5.66 22.93
N LEU A 104 -6.53 -4.78 23.80
CA LEU A 104 -6.81 -4.82 25.24
C LEU A 104 -8.30 -4.61 25.52
N GLN A 105 -8.93 -3.60 24.88
CA GLN A 105 -10.36 -3.35 25.00
C GLN A 105 -11.19 -4.56 24.53
N TYR A 106 -10.84 -5.16 23.41
CA TYR A 106 -11.52 -6.34 22.89
C TYR A 106 -11.44 -7.52 23.85
N ARG A 107 -10.24 -7.80 24.39
CA ARG A 107 -10.03 -8.85 25.39
C ARG A 107 -10.84 -8.57 26.66
N ALA A 108 -10.87 -7.34 27.14
CA ALA A 108 -11.66 -6.94 28.29
C ALA A 108 -13.17 -7.12 28.04
N ALA A 109 -13.67 -6.70 26.88
CA ALA A 109 -15.06 -6.88 26.49
C ALA A 109 -15.45 -8.36 26.39
N MET A 110 -14.59 -9.21 25.81
CA MET A 110 -14.80 -10.65 25.76
C MET A 110 -14.82 -11.29 27.16
N ARG A 111 -13.92 -10.88 28.06
CA ARG A 111 -13.95 -11.35 29.45
C ARG A 111 -15.25 -10.94 30.14
N ARG A 112 -15.68 -9.68 30.01
CA ARG A 112 -16.95 -9.20 30.56
C ARG A 112 -18.13 -10.02 30.05
N ARG A 113 -18.22 -10.26 28.74
CA ARG A 113 -19.28 -11.11 28.15
C ARG A 113 -19.28 -12.53 28.71
N ARG A 114 -18.11 -13.14 28.90
CA ARG A 114 -18.01 -14.48 29.50
C ARG A 114 -18.47 -14.52 30.95
N ILE A 115 -18.13 -13.49 31.73
CA ILE A 115 -18.56 -13.37 33.12
C ILE A 115 -20.08 -13.20 33.18
N LEU A 116 -20.62 -12.25 32.41
CA LEU A 116 -22.07 -12.02 32.32
C LEU A 116 -22.82 -13.30 31.92
N ALA A 117 -22.37 -13.98 30.86
CA ALA A 117 -22.99 -15.24 30.43
C ALA A 117 -22.90 -16.36 31.49
N ALA A 118 -21.86 -16.37 32.33
CA ALA A 118 -21.75 -17.31 33.44
C ALA A 118 -22.72 -16.97 34.57
N ASP A 119 -22.91 -15.69 34.87
CA ASP A 119 -23.83 -15.22 35.89
C ASP A 119 -25.29 -15.36 35.45
N ASP A 120 -25.64 -15.05 34.20
CA ASP A 120 -26.96 -15.31 33.61
C ASP A 120 -27.32 -16.80 33.72
N ARG A 121 -26.36 -17.70 33.48
CA ARG A 121 -26.56 -19.15 33.62
C ARG A 121 -26.77 -19.57 35.08
N LYS A 122 -26.12 -18.91 36.05
CA LYS A 122 -26.35 -19.18 37.48
C LYS A 122 -27.76 -18.73 37.86
N GLN A 123 -28.13 -17.51 37.49
CA GLN A 123 -29.46 -16.96 37.76
C GLN A 123 -30.57 -17.81 37.14
N LEU A 124 -30.41 -18.27 35.90
CA LEU A 124 -31.35 -19.20 35.26
C LEU A 124 -31.50 -20.52 36.03
N ARG A 125 -30.41 -21.07 36.57
CA ARG A 125 -30.46 -22.29 37.40
C ARG A 125 -31.17 -22.03 38.72
N GLU A 126 -30.86 -20.93 39.39
CA GLU A 126 -31.51 -20.54 40.65
C GLU A 126 -33.01 -20.32 40.46
N LEU A 127 -33.41 -19.60 39.40
CA LEU A 127 -34.82 -19.42 39.02
C LEU A 127 -35.51 -20.75 38.74
N SER A 128 -34.88 -21.63 37.96
CA SER A 128 -35.46 -22.94 37.66
C SER A 128 -35.62 -23.83 38.90
N ALA A 129 -34.69 -23.74 39.86
CA ALA A 129 -34.73 -24.49 41.10
C ALA A 129 -35.85 -23.98 42.03
N ALA A 130 -36.06 -22.65 42.06
CA ALA A 130 -37.17 -22.04 42.77
C ALA A 130 -38.53 -22.44 42.16
N VAL A 131 -38.66 -22.45 40.83
CA VAL A 131 -39.91 -22.87 40.18
C VAL A 131 -40.11 -24.39 40.30
N GLU A 132 -39.05 -25.21 40.26
CA GLU A 132 -39.16 -26.66 40.51
C GLU A 132 -39.59 -26.96 41.96
N SER A 133 -39.14 -26.18 42.95
CA SER A 133 -39.60 -26.34 44.33
C SER A 133 -41.06 -25.89 44.51
N GLU A 134 -41.49 -24.81 43.86
CA GLU A 134 -42.91 -24.38 43.80
C GLU A 134 -43.79 -25.47 43.16
N LEU A 135 -43.36 -26.05 42.03
CA LEU A 135 -44.04 -27.19 41.37
C LEU A 135 -44.15 -28.42 42.27
N LEU A 136 -43.09 -28.75 43.02
CA LEU A 136 -43.08 -29.88 43.94
C LEU A 136 -44.03 -29.66 45.13
N ALA A 137 -44.15 -28.42 45.62
CA ALA A 137 -45.12 -28.06 46.65
C ALA A 137 -46.57 -28.16 46.13
N GLY A 138 -46.83 -27.73 44.89
CA GLY A 138 -48.13 -27.83 44.21
C GLY A 138 -48.50 -29.24 43.72
N LYS A 139 -47.61 -30.22 43.84
CA LYS A 139 -47.79 -31.59 43.30
C LYS A 139 -49.05 -32.30 43.79
N ALA A 140 -49.51 -31.99 45.00
CA ALA A 140 -50.74 -32.57 45.57
C ALA A 140 -52.02 -32.04 44.89
N LEU A 141 -51.97 -30.85 44.29
CA LEU A 141 -53.11 -30.14 43.69
C LEU A 141 -53.22 -30.37 42.17
N LEU A 142 -52.12 -30.76 41.51
CA LEU A 142 -52.08 -30.92 40.05
C LEU A 142 -52.24 -32.39 39.59
N PRO A 143 -52.97 -32.64 38.48
CA PRO A 143 -53.00 -33.96 37.83
C PRO A 143 -51.61 -34.43 37.38
N ALA A 144 -51.29 -35.70 37.63
CA ALA A 144 -49.96 -36.27 37.34
C ALA A 144 -49.48 -36.12 35.89
N LYS A 145 -50.40 -36.03 34.92
CA LYS A 145 -50.07 -35.74 33.50
C LYS A 145 -49.61 -34.29 33.29
N ARG A 146 -50.32 -33.30 33.86
CA ARG A 146 -49.97 -31.87 33.76
C ARG A 146 -48.65 -31.55 34.47
N PHE A 147 -48.42 -32.18 35.62
CA PHE A 147 -47.14 -32.07 36.33
C PHE A 147 -45.94 -32.55 35.47
N LYS A 148 -46.10 -33.67 34.76
CA LYS A 148 -45.03 -34.21 33.88
C LYS A 148 -44.77 -33.34 32.65
N THR A 149 -45.78 -32.67 32.08
CA THR A 149 -45.61 -31.76 30.94
C THR A 149 -44.91 -30.48 31.36
N LEU A 150 -45.36 -29.83 32.44
CA LEU A 150 -44.73 -28.60 32.96
C LEU A 150 -43.25 -28.84 33.34
N ARG A 151 -42.95 -30.00 33.93
CA ARG A 151 -41.55 -30.36 34.24
C ARG A 151 -40.68 -30.58 33.00
N ARG A 152 -41.25 -31.08 31.89
CA ARG A 152 -40.53 -31.24 30.62
C ARG A 152 -40.28 -29.89 29.94
N GLU A 153 -41.27 -29.00 29.98
CA GLU A 153 -41.17 -27.64 29.46
C GLU A 153 -40.13 -26.83 30.23
N LEU A 154 -40.12 -26.89 31.57
CA LEU A 154 -39.12 -26.22 32.40
C LEU A 154 -37.69 -26.68 32.08
N LYS A 155 -37.47 -27.99 31.86
CA LYS A 155 -36.18 -28.52 31.40
C LYS A 155 -35.81 -28.08 29.99
N HIS A 156 -36.81 -27.89 29.12
CA HIS A 156 -36.58 -27.41 27.76
C HIS A 156 -36.18 -25.91 27.78
N CYS A 157 -36.91 -25.08 28.52
CA CYS A 157 -36.61 -23.66 28.70
C CYS A 157 -35.24 -23.40 29.34
N LEU A 158 -34.82 -24.24 30.30
CA LEU A 158 -33.48 -24.16 30.87
C LEU A 158 -32.36 -24.51 29.87
N ARG A 159 -32.63 -25.43 28.93
CA ARG A 159 -31.67 -25.78 27.86
C ARG A 159 -31.60 -24.70 26.79
N SER A 160 -32.71 -24.04 26.47
CA SER A 160 -32.76 -22.95 25.51
C SER A 160 -32.31 -21.60 26.10
N GLY A 161 -32.24 -21.47 27.43
CA GLY A 161 -31.88 -20.23 28.11
C GLY A 161 -32.99 -19.18 28.08
N ASP A 162 -34.24 -19.61 27.89
CA ASP A 162 -35.39 -18.73 27.73
C ASP A 162 -36.00 -18.39 29.10
N VAL A 163 -35.67 -17.21 29.63
CA VAL A 163 -36.18 -16.69 30.90
C VAL A 163 -37.70 -16.50 30.86
N ALA A 164 -38.24 -16.02 29.73
CA ALA A 164 -39.67 -15.78 29.58
C ALA A 164 -40.46 -17.10 29.61
N GLY A 165 -39.91 -18.16 29.01
CA GLY A 165 -40.47 -19.50 29.10
C GLY A 165 -40.52 -20.05 30.53
N ILE A 166 -39.49 -19.80 31.35
CA ILE A 166 -39.48 -20.24 32.77
C ILE A 166 -40.55 -19.50 33.58
N LEU A 167 -40.74 -18.20 33.33
CA LEU A 167 -41.77 -17.40 34.00
C LEU A 167 -43.19 -17.80 33.55
N ALA A 168 -43.40 -18.10 32.28
CA ALA A 168 -44.68 -18.61 31.77
C ALA A 168 -45.05 -19.96 32.39
N VAL A 169 -44.06 -20.83 32.66
CA VAL A 169 -44.31 -22.08 33.41
C VAL A 169 -44.75 -21.77 34.84
N ARG A 170 -44.14 -20.78 35.50
CA ARG A 170 -44.54 -20.37 36.86
C ARG A 170 -45.98 -19.87 36.94
N GLU A 171 -46.45 -19.12 35.94
CA GLU A 171 -47.84 -18.64 35.87
C GLU A 171 -48.87 -19.77 35.69
N GLN A 172 -48.44 -20.97 35.27
CA GLN A 172 -49.28 -22.15 35.04
C GLN A 172 -49.27 -23.17 36.19
N VAL A 173 -48.45 -22.92 37.23
CA VAL A 173 -48.29 -23.75 38.43
C VAL A 173 -49.23 -23.28 39.53
#